data_AF-A0A842Y0S5-F1
#
_entry.id   AF-A0A842Y0S5-F1
#
_cell.length_a   1.000
_cell.length_b   1.000
_cell.length_c   1.000
_cell.angle_alpha   90.00
_cell.angle_beta   90.00
_cell.angle_gamma   90.00
#
_symmetry.space_group_name_H-M   'P 1'
#
loop_
_entity.id
_entity.type
_entity.pdbx_description
1 polymer ?
#
loop_
_entity_poly.entity_id
_entity_poly.type
_entity_poly.pdbx_seq_one_letter_code
_entity_poly.pdbx_strand_id
1 'polypeptide(L)'
;LSFYIDEKICFAAIAILATGDGFAGVIGYRYGRRSISFSKSWEGTIAGFIAASLAGFYFAGVVAIAGSFAGMAAEAASRHDNFVVPYAALVSMYLAQAILLP
;
A
#
# COMPACT_ATOMS: atom_id res chain seq x y z
N LEU A 1 -14.34 8.99 -9.69
CA LEU A 1 -13.66 9.04 -8.37
C LEU A 1 -12.59 10.12 -8.31
N SER A 2 -11.64 10.19 -9.26
CA SER A 2 -10.62 11.27 -9.31
C SER A 2 -11.16 12.71 -9.40
N PHE A 3 -12.42 12.91 -9.78
CA PHE A 3 -13.07 14.24 -9.82
C PHE A 3 -13.61 14.71 -8.45
N TYR A 4 -13.70 13.82 -7.46
CA TYR A 4 -14.23 14.10 -6.13
C TYR A 4 -13.22 13.86 -4.99
N ILE A 5 -12.09 13.21 -5.29
CA ILE A 5 -11.05 12.83 -4.34
C ILE A 5 -9.80 13.60 -4.70
N ASP A 6 -9.13 14.15 -3.70
CA ASP A 6 -7.89 14.91 -3.84
C ASP A 6 -6.88 14.14 -4.71
N GLU A 7 -6.41 14.78 -5.78
CA GLU A 7 -5.54 14.19 -6.78
C GLU A 7 -4.28 13.54 -6.16
N LYS A 8 -3.79 14.09 -5.04
CA LYS A 8 -2.60 13.60 -4.35
C LYS A 8 -2.82 12.24 -3.73
N ILE A 9 -4.04 11.94 -3.26
CA ILE A 9 -4.40 10.62 -2.72
C ILE A 9 -4.40 9.58 -3.84
N CYS A 10 -4.91 9.95 -5.03
CA CYS A 10 -4.87 9.05 -6.18
C CYS A 10 -3.44 8.75 -6.62
N PHE A 11 -2.57 9.76 -6.70
CA PHE A 11 -1.14 9.54 -6.99
C PHE A 11 -0.45 8.70 -5.91
N ALA A 12 -0.74 8.97 -4.63
CA ALA A 12 -0.20 8.21 -3.51
C ALA A 12 -0.63 6.74 -3.56
N ALA A 13 -1.90 6.45 -3.86
CA ALA A 13 -2.41 5.08 -3.95
C ALA A 13 -1.74 4.29 -5.09
N ILE A 14 -1.54 4.92 -6.25
CA ILE A 14 -0.83 4.29 -7.38
C ILE A 14 0.66 4.07 -7.03
N ALA A 15 1.31 5.05 -6.41
CA ALA A 15 2.70 4.94 -5.98
C ALA A 15 2.90 3.84 -4.93
N ILE A 16 1.95 3.70 -4.00
CA ILE A 16 1.93 2.64 -2.99
C ILE A 16 1.76 1.27 -3.62
N LEU A 17 0.84 1.11 -4.58
CA LEU A 17 0.68 -0.15 -5.29
C LEU A 17 1.96 -0.51 -6.04
N ALA A 18 2.45 0.40 -6.91
CA ALA A 18 3.58 0.13 -7.78
C ALA A 18 4.86 -0.16 -6.99
N THR A 19 5.12 0.61 -5.94
CA THR A 19 6.32 0.47 -5.12
C THR A 19 6.17 -0.68 -4.12
N GLY A 20 5.01 -0.79 -3.48
CA GLY A 20 4.73 -1.81 -2.49
C GLY A 20 4.76 -3.21 -3.07
N ASP A 21 3.93 -3.50 -4.08
CA ASP A 21 3.85 -4.83 -4.71
C ASP A 21 5.17 -5.17 -5.44
N GLY A 22 5.81 -4.17 -6.05
CA GLY A 22 7.13 -4.33 -6.67
C GLY A 22 8.21 -4.75 -5.68
N PHE A 23 8.38 -4.02 -4.57
CA PHE A 23 9.37 -4.36 -3.55
C PHE A 23 9.00 -5.64 -2.78
N ALA A 24 7.72 -5.86 -2.51
CA ALA A 24 7.24 -7.08 -1.85
C ALA A 24 7.53 -8.32 -2.69
N GLY A 25 7.33 -8.25 -4.00
CA GLY A 25 7.68 -9.32 -4.94
C GLY A 25 9.19 -9.54 -5.05
N VAL A 26 9.99 -8.48 -5.23
CA VAL A 26 11.45 -8.60 -5.38
C VAL A 26 12.11 -9.14 -4.11
N ILE A 27 11.78 -8.57 -2.95
CA ILE A 27 12.35 -9.02 -1.67
C ILE A 27 11.76 -10.36 -1.25
N GLY A 28 10.46 -10.59 -1.47
CA GLY A 28 9.83 -11.89 -1.24
C GLY A 28 10.45 -13.01 -2.07
N TYR A 29 10.76 -12.76 -3.35
CA TYR A 29 11.41 -13.77 -4.19
C TYR A 29 12.88 -14.00 -3.82
N ARG A 30 13.62 -12.93 -3.48
CA ARG A 30 15.07 -12.99 -3.21
C ARG A 30 15.39 -13.47 -1.79
N TYR A 31 14.62 -13.03 -0.81
CA TYR A 31 14.88 -13.20 0.63
C TYR A 31 13.75 -13.93 1.37
N GLY A 32 12.62 -14.22 0.71
CA GLY A 32 11.45 -14.85 1.31
C GLY A 32 11.72 -16.25 1.84
N ARG A 33 12.07 -16.36 3.13
CA ARG A 33 12.29 -17.65 3.79
C ARG A 33 11.04 -18.15 4.49
N ARG A 34 10.15 -17.24 4.90
CA ARG A 34 8.94 -17.55 5.67
C ARG A 34 7.70 -17.06 4.91
N SER A 35 6.97 -18.00 4.32
CA SER A 35 5.68 -17.74 3.67
C SER A 35 4.59 -17.48 4.72
N ILE A 36 3.86 -16.38 4.59
CA ILE A 36 2.69 -16.01 5.41
C ILE A 36 1.44 -16.69 4.87
N SER A 37 1.11 -16.38 3.61
CA SER A 37 -0.16 -16.70 2.97
C SER A 37 -0.02 -16.51 1.46
N PHE A 38 -0.72 -17.32 0.66
CA PHE A 38 -0.74 -17.27 -0.81
C PHE A 38 0.64 -17.13 -1.50
N SER A 39 1.69 -17.69 -0.91
CA SER A 39 3.07 -17.62 -1.40
C SER A 39 3.76 -16.26 -1.23
N LYS A 40 3.20 -15.33 -0.44
CA LYS A 40 3.85 -14.09 -0.02
C LYS A 40 4.64 -14.26 1.27
N SER A 41 5.79 -13.59 1.35
CA SER A 41 6.73 -13.72 2.47
C SER A 41 6.59 -12.57 3.47
N TRP A 42 6.92 -12.84 4.74
CA TRP A 42 7.03 -11.81 5.78
C TRP A 42 8.03 -10.72 5.39
N GLU A 43 9.20 -11.11 4.88
CA GLU A 43 10.23 -10.17 4.45
C GLU A 43 9.74 -9.28 3.30
N GLY A 44 9.00 -9.85 2.35
CA GLY A 44 8.40 -9.11 1.23
C GLY A 44 7.37 -8.10 1.70
N THR A 45 6.42 -8.52 2.54
CA THR A 45 5.35 -7.64 3.03
C THR A 45 5.90 -6.46 3.83
N ILE A 46 6.92 -6.68 4.67
CA ILE A 46 7.57 -5.61 5.45
C ILE A 46 8.35 -4.66 4.53
N ALA A 47 9.09 -5.19 3.55
CA ALA A 47 9.82 -4.37 2.60
C ALA A 47 8.86 -3.53 1.71
N GLY A 48 7.78 -4.16 1.23
CA GLY A 48 6.71 -3.49 0.51
C GLY A 48 6.07 -2.39 1.33
N PHE A 49 5.78 -2.63 2.62
CA PHE A 49 5.24 -1.61 3.53
C PHE A 49 6.16 -0.41 3.71
N ILE A 50 7.45 -0.63 3.91
CA ILE A 50 8.43 0.46 4.06
C ILE A 50 8.53 1.27 2.76
N ALA A 51 8.65 0.59 1.62
CA ALA A 51 8.80 1.22 0.32
C ALA A 51 7.51 1.98 -0.10
N ALA A 52 6.34 1.38 0.12
CA ALA A 52 5.04 2.01 -0.08
C ALA A 52 4.85 3.22 0.83
N SER A 53 5.21 3.12 2.11
CA SER A 53 5.09 4.24 3.05
C SER A 53 5.98 5.41 2.62
N LEU A 54 7.22 5.16 2.20
CA LEU A 54 8.13 6.20 1.70
C LEU A 54 7.59 6.87 0.42
N ALA A 55 7.14 6.06 -0.54
CA ALA A 55 6.59 6.56 -1.80
C ALA A 55 5.30 7.37 -1.58
N GLY A 56 4.37 6.84 -0.79
CA GLY A 56 3.11 7.50 -0.48
C GLY A 56 3.29 8.75 0.37
N PHE A 57 4.23 8.76 1.31
CA PHE A 57 4.52 9.92 2.17
C PHE A 57 4.94 11.14 1.36
N TYR A 58 5.65 10.94 0.25
CA TYR A 58 6.03 12.03 -0.66
C TYR A 58 4.81 12.77 -1.24
N PHE A 59 3.71 12.07 -1.50
CA PHE A 59 2.50 12.64 -2.13
C PHE A 59 1.43 13.07 -1.13
N ALA A 60 1.11 12.20 -0.15
CA ALA A 60 0.00 12.39 0.78
C ALA A 60 0.44 12.52 2.25
N GLY A 61 1.75 12.60 2.53
CA GLY A 61 2.27 12.80 3.89
C GLY A 61 1.92 11.68 4.85
N VAL A 62 1.58 12.04 6.10
CA VAL A 62 1.29 11.08 7.20
C VAL A 62 0.12 10.15 6.86
N VAL A 63 -0.84 10.65 6.08
CA VAL A 63 -2.04 9.91 5.66
C VAL A 63 -1.68 8.66 4.85
N ALA A 64 -0.55 8.72 4.13
CA ALA A 64 -0.07 7.61 3.34
C ALA A 64 0.38 6.39 4.15
N ILE A 65 0.71 6.57 5.44
CA ILE A 65 1.08 5.46 6.34
C ILE A 65 -0.13 4.56 6.60
N ALA A 66 -1.32 5.15 6.76
CA ALA A 66 -2.56 4.39 6.86
C ALA A 66 -2.87 3.66 5.55
N GLY A 67 -2.63 4.35 4.42
CA GLY A 67 -2.74 3.81 3.06
C GLY A 67 -1.85 2.60 2.80
N SER A 68 -0.56 2.71 3.12
CA SER A 68 0.43 1.65 2.92
C SER A 68 0.15 0.47 3.84
N PHE A 69 -0.27 0.72 5.08
CA PHE A 69 -0.63 -0.35 6.01
C PHE A 69 -1.83 -1.15 5.50
N ALA A 70 -2.91 -0.46 5.12
CA ALA A 70 -4.11 -1.11 4.59
C ALA A 70 -3.83 -1.81 3.25
N GLY A 71 -3.05 -1.18 2.37
CA GLY A 71 -2.64 -1.74 1.07
C GLY A 71 -1.86 -3.05 1.24
N MET A 72 -0.81 -3.05 2.07
CA MET A 72 0.01 -4.25 2.30
C MET A 72 -0.72 -5.32 3.11
N ALA A 73 -1.62 -4.92 4.04
CA ALA A 73 -2.46 -5.87 4.75
C ALA A 73 -3.45 -6.56 3.81
N ALA A 74 -4.05 -5.79 2.89
CA ALA A 74 -4.91 -6.34 1.83
C ALA A 74 -4.13 -7.28 0.89
N GLU A 75 -2.90 -6.91 0.56
CA GLU A 75 -1.97 -7.71 -0.24
C GLU A 75 -1.63 -9.05 0.45
N ALA A 76 -1.42 -9.04 1.77
CA ALA A 76 -1.14 -10.27 2.52
C ALA A 76 -2.39 -11.16 2.70
N ALA A 77 -3.59 -10.58 2.63
CA ALA A 77 -4.85 -11.27 2.91
C ALA A 77 -5.55 -11.82 1.67
N SER A 78 -5.32 -11.22 0.49
CA SER A 78 -5.96 -11.61 -0.77
C SER A 78 -4.97 -12.21 -1.77
N ARG A 79 -5.52 -12.87 -2.80
CA ARG A 79 -4.78 -13.33 -3.98
C ARG A 79 -4.93 -12.38 -5.17
N HIS A 80 -5.86 -11.43 -5.07
CA HIS A 80 -6.27 -10.50 -6.14
C HIS A 80 -5.73 -9.09 -5.85
N ASP A 81 -4.41 -8.99 -5.75
CA ASP A 81 -3.75 -7.84 -5.11
C ASP A 81 -3.85 -6.57 -5.98
N ASN A 82 -3.88 -6.74 -7.31
CA ASN A 82 -3.93 -5.64 -8.27
C ASN A 82 -5.15 -4.73 -8.15
N PHE A 83 -6.27 -5.22 -7.60
CA PHE A 83 -7.48 -4.42 -7.38
C PHE A 83 -7.70 -4.07 -5.92
N VAL A 84 -7.41 -5.01 -5.00
CA VAL A 84 -7.71 -4.82 -3.57
C VAL A 84 -6.72 -3.86 -2.92
N VAL A 85 -5.43 -3.90 -3.30
CA VAL A 85 -4.38 -3.05 -2.73
C VAL A 85 -4.61 -1.55 -3.01
N PRO A 86 -4.78 -1.09 -4.27
CA PRO A 86 -4.99 0.34 -4.52
C PRO A 86 -6.32 0.82 -3.95
N TYR A 87 -7.35 -0.02 -3.94
CA TYR A 87 -8.65 0.30 -3.37
C TYR A 87 -8.59 0.44 -1.84
N ALA A 88 -7.94 -0.51 -1.15
CA ALA A 88 -7.74 -0.47 0.30
C ALA A 88 -6.87 0.75 0.70
N ALA A 89 -5.81 1.03 -0.06
CA ALA A 89 -4.97 2.20 0.16
C ALA A 89 -5.74 3.52 -0.01
N LEU A 90 -6.57 3.63 -1.05
CA LEU A 90 -7.35 4.83 -1.32
C LEU A 90 -8.43 5.07 -0.26
N VAL A 91 -9.20 4.03 0.12
CA VAL A 91 -10.25 4.16 1.15
C VAL A 91 -9.65 4.53 2.50
N SER A 92 -8.55 3.88 2.89
CA SER A 92 -7.89 4.16 4.18
C SER A 92 -7.26 5.55 4.22
N MET A 93 -6.63 6.02 3.14
CA MET A 93 -6.12 7.38 3.06
C MET A 93 -7.25 8.41 3.09
N TYR A 94 -8.34 8.18 2.38
CA TYR A 94 -9.48 9.10 2.37
C TYR A 94 -10.09 9.23 3.78
N LEU A 95 -10.30 8.11 4.47
CA LEU A 95 -10.77 8.11 5.86
C LEU A 95 -9.77 8.80 6.80
N ALA A 96 -8.49 8.53 6.66
CA ALA A 96 -7.46 9.16 7.49
C ALA A 96 -7.36 10.67 7.23
N GLN A 97 -7.52 11.13 5.98
CA GLN A 97 -7.58 12.55 5.65
C GLN A 97 -8.79 13.21 6.32
N ALA A 98 -9.98 12.60 6.23
CA ALA A 98 -11.20 13.11 6.84
C ALA A 98 -11.13 13.20 8.38
N ILE A 99 -10.28 12.39 9.02
CA ILE A 99 -10.06 12.41 10.48
C ILE A 99 -8.98 13.43 10.88
N LEU A 100 -7.90 13.55 10.10
CA LEU A 100 -6.73 14.39 10.42
C LEU A 100 -6.88 15.85 9.97
N LEU A 101 -7.67 16.13 8.94
CA LEU A 101 -7.94 17.45 8.40
C LEU A 101 -9.46 17.64 8.27
N PRO A 102 -10.15 18.00 9.37
CA PRO A 102 -11.59 18.27 9.35
C PRO A 102 -11.95 19.53 8.56
#